data_AF-A0A919Y223-F1
#
_entry.id   AF-A0A919Y223-F1
#
_cell.length_a   1.000
_cell.length_b   1.000
_cell.length_c   1.000
_cell.angle_alpha   90.00
_cell.angle_beta   90.00
_cell.angle_gamma   90.00
#
_symmetry.space_group_name_H-M   'P 1'
#
loop_
_entity.id
_entity.type
_entity.pdbx_description
1 polymer ?
#
loop_
_entity_poly.entity_id
_entity_poly.type
_entity_poly.pdbx_seq_one_letter_code
_entity_poly.pdbx_strand_id
1 'polypeptide(L)'
;MVINKKIIWFCIFIFMITVTSCSNKQSESSIQSDRIPMLMIEDHLYLDTGERISVEIDDSYLMGIITSQVADSEIPVKNDQSNFGYVGAQYASYKEGIVVMIDNQWQLFRKEKLTLEKVIELSHKGQELSWNDFKSYDSTEIGSGLYILRYGIDENYYLLIGGNNPRGKPAYIRLVKVDNSESYIDIRENNVEEFIQSN
;
A
#
# COMPACT_ATOMS: atom_id res chain seq x y z
N MET A 1 34.13 79.01 -50.43
CA MET A 1 34.66 77.70 -49.99
C MET A 1 33.57 76.68 -50.22
N VAL A 2 33.90 75.65 -51.00
CA VAL A 2 33.07 74.53 -51.46
C VAL A 2 32.38 73.90 -50.22
N ILE A 3 31.11 73.48 -50.23
CA ILE A 3 30.67 72.21 -50.82
C ILE A 3 29.14 72.22 -50.95
N ASN A 4 28.73 71.61 -52.05
CA ASN A 4 27.42 71.55 -52.64
C ASN A 4 26.92 70.09 -52.54
N LYS A 5 25.58 69.94 -52.56
CA LYS A 5 24.80 68.81 -53.09
C LYS A 5 24.64 67.49 -52.30
N LYS A 6 23.36 67.26 -51.97
CA LYS A 6 22.46 66.14 -52.38
C LYS A 6 22.61 64.79 -51.64
N ILE A 7 21.62 64.47 -50.80
CA ILE A 7 20.49 63.53 -51.04
C ILE A 7 20.95 62.07 -51.17
N ILE A 8 20.45 61.18 -50.29
CA ILE A 8 19.76 59.92 -50.65
C ILE A 8 19.19 59.24 -49.38
N TRP A 9 17.87 59.08 -49.45
CA TRP A 9 16.94 58.08 -48.89
C TRP A 9 17.54 56.77 -48.34
N PHE A 10 17.17 56.37 -47.11
CA PHE A 10 17.16 54.95 -46.74
C PHE A 10 16.16 54.60 -45.62
N CYS A 11 15.14 53.84 -46.03
CA CYS A 11 14.47 52.73 -45.37
C CYS A 11 14.07 52.83 -43.88
N ILE A 12 12.77 52.99 -43.67
CA ILE A 12 12.01 52.49 -42.53
C ILE A 12 12.27 50.98 -42.41
N PHE A 13 13.02 50.54 -41.40
CA PHE A 13 13.15 49.14 -41.03
C PHE A 13 12.27 48.90 -39.79
N ILE A 14 11.06 48.40 -40.04
CA ILE A 14 10.17 47.85 -39.01
C ILE A 14 10.85 46.58 -38.48
N PHE A 15 11.41 46.64 -37.29
CA PHE A 15 11.82 45.44 -36.57
C PHE A 15 10.77 45.13 -35.50
N MET A 16 9.80 44.30 -35.88
CA MET A 16 8.98 43.53 -34.95
C MET A 16 9.91 42.63 -34.13
N ILE A 17 10.15 42.97 -32.86
CA ILE A 17 10.62 41.99 -31.88
C ILE A 17 9.37 41.38 -31.28
N THR A 18 8.88 40.33 -31.92
CA THR A 18 7.97 39.39 -31.27
C THR A 18 8.75 38.74 -30.14
N VAL A 19 8.40 39.08 -28.90
CA VAL A 19 8.85 38.31 -27.73
C VAL A 19 8.22 36.93 -27.85
N THR A 20 8.96 35.98 -28.42
CA THR A 20 8.70 34.56 -28.23
C THR A 20 8.97 34.26 -26.76
N SER A 21 7.93 34.41 -25.94
CA SER A 21 7.86 33.78 -24.64
C SER A 21 7.91 32.28 -24.89
N CYS A 22 9.10 31.70 -24.81
CA CYS A 22 9.26 30.28 -24.63
C CYS A 22 8.63 29.95 -23.28
N SER A 23 7.35 29.57 -23.30
CA SER A 23 6.74 28.82 -22.20
C SER A 23 7.54 27.54 -22.05
N ASN A 24 8.51 27.56 -21.13
CA ASN A 24 9.04 26.35 -20.57
C ASN A 24 7.85 25.72 -19.83
N LYS A 25 7.20 24.74 -20.47
CA LYS A 25 6.29 23.84 -19.76
C LYS A 25 7.17 23.09 -18.77
N GLN A 26 7.31 23.66 -17.58
CA GLN A 26 7.68 22.93 -16.40
C GLN A 26 6.59 21.88 -16.26
N SER A 27 6.87 20.67 -16.77
CA SER A 27 6.14 19.49 -16.35
C SER A 27 6.31 19.48 -14.84
N GLU A 28 5.24 19.80 -14.13
CA GLU A 28 5.10 19.43 -12.73
C GLU A 28 5.20 17.91 -12.71
N SER A 29 6.43 17.40 -12.55
CA SER A 29 6.63 16.05 -12.06
C SER A 29 6.01 16.07 -10.67
N SER A 30 4.79 15.56 -10.56
CA SER A 30 4.27 15.12 -9.26
C SER A 30 5.36 14.24 -8.67
N ILE A 31 5.99 14.68 -7.58
CA ILE A 31 6.92 13.85 -6.82
C ILE A 31 6.03 12.77 -6.19
N GLN A 32 5.79 11.70 -6.95
CA GLN A 32 5.09 10.54 -6.45
C GLN A 32 6.11 9.81 -5.60
N SER A 33 5.96 9.92 -4.28
CA SER A 33 6.89 9.33 -3.32
C SER A 33 6.94 7.81 -3.48
N ASP A 34 8.14 7.24 -3.46
CA ASP A 34 8.36 5.80 -3.45
C ASP A 34 7.60 5.17 -2.27
N ARG A 35 6.93 4.05 -2.54
CA ARG A 35 6.33 3.25 -1.47
C ARG A 35 7.37 2.29 -0.90
N ILE A 36 7.12 1.83 0.31
CA ILE A 36 7.84 0.69 0.88
C ILE A 36 7.83 -0.49 -0.12
N PRO A 37 8.92 -1.27 -0.25
CA PRO A 37 8.91 -2.45 -1.09
C PRO A 37 7.81 -3.43 -0.67
N MET A 38 7.06 -3.92 -1.65
CA MET A 38 5.87 -4.74 -1.49
C MET A 38 5.84 -5.85 -2.53
N LEU A 39 5.27 -6.99 -2.14
CA LEU A 39 5.01 -8.14 -2.99
C LEU A 39 3.60 -8.68 -2.71
N MET A 40 2.85 -9.01 -3.76
CA MET A 40 1.55 -9.66 -3.64
C MET A 40 1.70 -11.17 -3.83
N ILE A 41 1.43 -11.97 -2.79
CA ILE A 41 1.52 -13.44 -2.80
C ILE A 41 0.22 -14.02 -2.26
N GLU A 42 -0.40 -14.93 -3.00
CA GLU A 42 -1.67 -15.59 -2.63
C GLU A 42 -2.74 -14.60 -2.15
N ASP A 43 -2.93 -13.49 -2.89
CA ASP A 43 -3.85 -12.38 -2.60
C ASP A 43 -3.57 -11.61 -1.30
N HIS A 44 -2.39 -11.80 -0.70
CA HIS A 44 -1.91 -11.05 0.45
C HIS A 44 -0.75 -10.14 0.08
N LEU A 45 -0.79 -8.91 0.59
CA LEU A 45 0.28 -7.94 0.43
C LEU A 45 1.33 -8.14 1.54
N TYR A 46 2.57 -8.38 1.15
CA TYR A 46 3.72 -8.50 2.04
C TYR A 46 4.60 -7.27 1.87
N LEU A 47 4.91 -6.61 2.98
CA LEU A 47 5.69 -5.38 3.05
C LEU A 47 7.09 -5.70 3.60
N ASP A 48 8.09 -5.03 3.05
CA ASP A 48 9.46 -5.12 3.54
C ASP A 48 9.55 -4.71 5.01
N THR A 49 10.27 -5.50 5.79
CA THR A 49 10.52 -5.21 7.21
C THR A 49 11.85 -4.48 7.43
N GLY A 50 12.71 -4.43 6.41
CA GLY A 50 14.10 -4.00 6.51
C GLY A 50 15.04 -5.05 7.12
N GLU A 51 14.51 -6.19 7.59
CA GLU A 51 15.28 -7.28 8.17
C GLU A 51 15.89 -8.16 7.07
N ARG A 52 17.20 -8.36 7.15
CA ARG A 52 17.95 -9.32 6.32
C ARG A 52 18.30 -10.52 7.18
N ILE A 53 18.08 -11.72 6.66
CA ILE A 53 18.38 -12.96 7.39
C ILE A 53 19.56 -13.68 6.72
N SER A 54 20.40 -14.30 7.55
CA SER A 54 21.59 -15.04 7.11
C SER A 54 21.40 -16.56 7.22
N VAL A 55 20.17 -17.03 7.10
CA VAL A 55 19.80 -18.44 7.23
C VAL A 55 19.64 -19.06 5.84
N GLU A 56 20.13 -20.28 5.66
CA GLU A 56 19.83 -21.09 4.48
C GLU A 56 18.38 -21.57 4.57
N ILE A 57 17.59 -21.29 3.54
CA ILE A 57 16.22 -21.73 3.42
C ILE A 57 16.21 -23.07 2.70
N ASP A 58 15.61 -24.08 3.33
CA ASP A 58 15.43 -25.39 2.70
C ASP A 58 14.47 -25.27 1.51
N ASP A 59 14.80 -25.96 0.41
CA ASP A 59 14.05 -25.91 -0.85
C ASP A 59 12.56 -26.25 -0.68
N SER A 60 12.18 -27.02 0.34
CA SER A 60 10.79 -27.34 0.66
C SER A 60 9.94 -26.14 1.10
N TYR A 61 10.57 -25.04 1.54
CA TYR A 61 9.88 -23.79 1.87
C TYR A 61 9.77 -22.83 0.69
N LEU A 62 10.43 -23.11 -0.44
CA LEU A 62 10.31 -22.30 -1.64
C LEU A 62 8.87 -22.31 -2.14
N MET A 63 8.31 -21.12 -2.29
CA MET A 63 6.92 -20.94 -2.72
C MET A 63 6.83 -20.54 -4.19
N GLY A 64 7.81 -19.77 -4.69
CA GLY A 64 7.79 -19.34 -6.09
C GLY A 64 8.87 -18.31 -6.43
N ILE A 65 8.61 -17.57 -7.52
CA ILE A 65 9.45 -16.48 -7.99
C ILE A 65 8.60 -15.26 -8.33
N ILE A 66 9.18 -14.06 -8.24
CA ILE A 66 8.56 -12.83 -8.75
C ILE A 66 8.43 -12.95 -10.28
N THR A 67 7.23 -12.79 -10.83
CA THR A 67 6.96 -12.93 -12.27
C THR A 67 6.68 -11.60 -12.97
N SER A 68 6.33 -10.55 -12.23
CA SER A 68 6.04 -9.23 -12.81
C SER A 68 6.33 -8.10 -11.83
N GLN A 69 6.30 -6.87 -12.32
CA GLN A 69 6.52 -5.67 -11.51
C GLN A 69 5.58 -4.52 -11.91
N VAL A 70 5.40 -3.56 -10.99
CA VAL A 70 4.77 -2.24 -11.19
C VAL A 70 5.76 -1.14 -10.84
N ALA A 71 5.40 0.13 -10.99
CA ALA A 71 6.24 1.23 -10.51
C ALA A 71 6.40 1.17 -8.98
N ASP A 72 7.53 1.66 -8.47
CA ASP A 72 7.83 1.81 -7.04
C ASP A 72 6.74 2.50 -6.22
N SER A 73 6.04 3.44 -6.83
CA SER A 73 4.95 4.21 -6.25
C SER A 73 3.57 3.52 -6.30
N GLU A 74 3.46 2.37 -6.99
CA GLU A 74 2.24 1.59 -7.13
C GLU A 74 2.16 0.46 -6.09
N ILE A 75 0.94 0.03 -5.78
CA ILE A 75 0.69 -1.15 -4.94
C ILE A 75 0.53 -2.36 -5.88
N PRO A 76 1.28 -3.45 -5.70
CA PRO A 76 1.07 -4.67 -6.47
C PRO A 76 -0.32 -5.25 -6.26
N VAL A 77 -0.97 -5.70 -7.34
CA VAL A 77 -2.36 -6.22 -7.29
C VAL A 77 -2.52 -7.62 -7.90
N LYS A 78 -1.47 -8.15 -8.53
CA LYS A 78 -1.43 -9.50 -9.09
C LYS A 78 -0.49 -10.36 -8.25
N ASN A 79 -0.81 -11.65 -8.09
CA ASN A 79 0.12 -12.58 -7.45
C ASN A 79 1.46 -12.59 -8.20
N ASP A 80 2.54 -12.76 -7.43
CA ASP A 80 3.93 -12.75 -7.90
C ASP A 80 4.39 -11.43 -8.52
N GLN A 81 3.74 -10.32 -8.12
CA GLN A 81 4.06 -8.97 -8.60
C GLN A 81 4.68 -8.12 -7.48
N SER A 82 5.77 -7.42 -7.79
CA SER A 82 6.45 -6.51 -6.88
C SER A 82 6.36 -5.04 -7.34
N ASN A 83 6.59 -4.08 -6.44
CA ASN A 83 6.87 -2.68 -6.82
C ASN A 83 8.37 -2.34 -6.77
N PHE A 84 9.23 -3.28 -6.36
CA PHE A 84 10.67 -3.05 -6.19
C PHE A 84 11.52 -3.76 -7.26
N GLY A 85 10.88 -4.41 -8.24
CA GLY A 85 11.54 -5.12 -9.33
C GLY A 85 11.93 -6.55 -8.97
N TYR A 86 13.15 -6.95 -9.33
CA TYR A 86 13.68 -8.31 -9.08
C TYR A 86 12.82 -9.44 -9.65
N VAL A 87 12.27 -9.26 -10.85
CA VAL A 87 11.63 -10.35 -11.60
C VAL A 87 12.61 -11.52 -11.74
N GLY A 88 12.17 -12.72 -11.33
CA GLY A 88 13.00 -13.93 -11.24
C GLY A 88 13.55 -14.24 -9.84
N ALA A 89 13.46 -13.31 -8.89
CA ALA A 89 13.86 -13.58 -7.50
C ALA A 89 12.96 -14.63 -6.86
N GLN A 90 13.57 -15.57 -6.15
CA GLN A 90 12.86 -16.58 -5.37
C GLN A 90 12.25 -15.98 -4.11
N TYR A 91 11.12 -16.53 -3.68
CA TYR A 91 10.57 -16.27 -2.37
C TYR A 91 10.13 -17.57 -1.68
N ALA A 92 10.19 -17.56 -0.36
CA ALA A 92 9.95 -18.73 0.48
C ALA A 92 9.19 -18.37 1.75
N SER A 93 8.48 -19.34 2.31
CA SER A 93 7.85 -19.19 3.63
C SER A 93 8.94 -19.10 4.71
N TYR A 94 8.80 -18.15 5.63
CA TYR A 94 9.70 -18.02 6.77
C TYR A 94 9.00 -17.37 7.97
N LYS A 95 8.90 -18.10 9.07
CA LYS A 95 8.14 -17.70 10.27
C LYS A 95 6.70 -17.29 9.89
N GLU A 96 6.23 -16.13 10.34
CA GLU A 96 4.91 -15.56 10.04
C GLU A 96 4.91 -14.68 8.76
N GLY A 97 5.94 -14.81 7.92
CA GLY A 97 6.10 -14.00 6.72
C GLY A 97 6.68 -14.81 5.57
N ILE A 98 7.29 -14.08 4.64
CA ILE A 98 8.04 -14.64 3.52
C ILE A 98 9.41 -13.99 3.47
N VAL A 99 10.36 -14.66 2.84
CA VAL A 99 11.66 -14.08 2.50
C VAL A 99 11.83 -14.04 1.00
N VAL A 100 12.47 -12.99 0.49
CA VAL A 100 12.74 -12.78 -0.94
C VAL A 100 14.26 -12.70 -1.15
N MET A 101 14.79 -13.39 -2.15
CA MET A 101 16.21 -13.38 -2.48
C MET A 101 16.56 -12.11 -3.26
N ILE A 102 17.22 -11.16 -2.59
CA ILE A 102 17.62 -9.86 -3.14
C ILE A 102 19.13 -9.72 -2.94
N ASP A 103 19.88 -9.46 -4.01
CA ASP A 103 21.33 -9.30 -3.97
C ASP A 103 22.07 -10.42 -3.20
N ASN A 104 21.67 -11.68 -3.47
CA ASN A 104 22.18 -12.88 -2.81
C ASN A 104 21.95 -12.93 -1.29
N GLN A 105 20.96 -12.19 -0.78
CA GLN A 105 20.54 -12.23 0.61
C GLN A 105 19.03 -12.37 0.74
N TRP A 106 18.58 -13.14 1.73
CA TRP A 106 17.18 -13.28 2.06
C TRP A 106 16.71 -12.06 2.86
N GLN A 107 15.71 -11.36 2.35
CA GLN A 107 15.08 -10.21 3.00
C GLN A 107 13.66 -10.56 3.45
N LEU A 108 13.31 -10.24 4.69
CA LEU A 108 12.03 -10.61 5.30
C LEU A 108 10.94 -9.60 4.96
N PHE A 109 9.81 -10.13 4.48
CA PHE A 109 8.58 -9.40 4.25
C PHE A 109 7.45 -10.00 5.09
N ARG A 110 6.54 -9.15 5.59
CA ARG A 110 5.40 -9.55 6.43
C ARG A 110 4.11 -8.91 5.95
N LYS A 111 2.98 -9.57 6.21
CA LYS A 111 1.67 -8.95 6.02
C LYS A 111 1.53 -7.74 6.92
N GLU A 112 0.82 -6.72 6.45
CA GLU A 112 0.53 -5.52 7.23
C GLU A 112 -0.33 -5.88 8.45
N LYS A 113 0.06 -5.45 9.66
CA LYS A 113 -0.78 -5.60 10.85
C LYS A 113 -1.84 -4.52 10.85
N LEU A 114 -3.07 -4.90 11.22
CA LEU A 114 -4.14 -3.94 11.44
C LEU A 114 -3.84 -3.11 12.70
N THR A 115 -4.02 -1.80 12.66
CA THR A 115 -3.82 -0.92 13.83
C THR A 115 -5.14 -0.33 14.32
N LEU A 116 -5.19 0.19 15.56
CA LEU A 116 -6.37 0.87 16.08
C LEU A 116 -6.69 2.12 15.26
N GLU A 117 -5.69 2.89 14.85
CA GLU A 117 -5.88 4.08 14.01
C GLU A 117 -6.56 3.71 12.70
N LYS A 118 -6.15 2.58 12.10
CA LYS A 118 -6.79 2.09 10.88
C LYS A 118 -8.21 1.58 11.12
N VAL A 119 -8.48 0.94 12.25
CA VAL A 119 -9.85 0.53 12.62
C VAL A 119 -10.75 1.75 12.79
N ILE A 120 -10.27 2.80 13.46
CA ILE A 120 -10.97 4.08 13.60
C ILE A 120 -11.25 4.68 12.22
N GLU A 121 -10.25 4.79 11.35
CA GLU A 121 -10.43 5.31 9.98
C GLU A 121 -11.49 4.52 9.20
N LEU A 122 -11.42 3.18 9.24
CA LEU A 122 -12.34 2.30 8.54
C LEU A 122 -13.76 2.38 9.11
N SER A 123 -13.92 2.57 10.42
CA SER A 123 -15.23 2.64 11.09
C SER A 123 -16.15 3.70 10.50
N HIS A 124 -15.59 4.80 9.98
CA HIS A 124 -16.35 5.87 9.34
C HIS A 124 -17.12 5.44 8.08
N LYS A 125 -16.76 4.31 7.46
CA LYS A 125 -17.52 3.71 6.36
C LYS A 125 -18.83 3.06 6.83
N GLY A 126 -19.00 2.81 8.12
CA GLY A 126 -20.22 2.21 8.67
C GLY A 126 -20.63 0.94 7.94
N GLN A 127 -21.89 0.89 7.51
CA GLN A 127 -22.52 -0.27 6.86
C GLN A 127 -21.99 -0.60 5.45
N GLU A 128 -21.09 0.23 4.90
CA GLU A 128 -20.40 -0.02 3.64
C GLU A 128 -19.17 -0.92 3.82
N LEU A 129 -18.68 -1.12 5.04
CA LEU A 129 -17.56 -2.01 5.32
C LEU A 129 -17.82 -3.45 4.84
N SER A 130 -16.77 -4.05 4.30
CA SER A 130 -16.77 -5.36 3.67
C SER A 130 -15.48 -6.14 4.01
N TRP A 131 -15.46 -7.44 3.69
CA TRP A 131 -14.25 -8.26 3.80
C TRP A 131 -13.04 -7.67 3.04
N ASN A 132 -13.29 -7.01 1.91
CA ASN A 132 -12.23 -6.45 1.06
C ASN A 132 -11.52 -5.27 1.70
N ASP A 133 -12.15 -4.56 2.64
CA ASP A 133 -11.52 -3.46 3.36
C ASP A 133 -10.42 -3.97 4.32
N PHE A 134 -10.46 -5.26 4.66
CA PHE A 134 -9.55 -5.87 5.62
C PHE A 134 -8.62 -6.94 5.02
N LYS A 135 -8.90 -7.42 3.80
CA LYS A 135 -8.21 -8.59 3.21
C LYS A 135 -6.68 -8.48 3.13
N SER A 136 -6.14 -7.27 3.07
CA SER A 136 -4.70 -7.04 2.96
C SER A 136 -3.98 -7.15 4.30
N TYR A 137 -4.70 -7.04 5.42
CA TYR A 137 -4.11 -7.14 6.74
C TYR A 137 -3.96 -8.59 7.18
N ASP A 138 -2.97 -8.82 8.01
CA ASP A 138 -2.70 -10.11 8.61
C ASP A 138 -3.89 -10.59 9.45
N SER A 139 -4.35 -11.80 9.17
CA SER A 139 -5.49 -12.41 9.86
C SER A 139 -5.38 -13.93 9.93
N THR A 140 -6.15 -14.51 10.84
CA THR A 140 -6.28 -15.95 11.01
C THR A 140 -7.74 -16.36 10.89
N GLU A 141 -8.03 -17.36 10.06
CA GLU A 141 -9.35 -18.00 10.02
C GLU A 141 -9.50 -18.91 11.25
N ILE A 142 -10.49 -18.61 12.08
CA ILE A 142 -10.73 -19.30 13.37
C ILE A 142 -12.14 -19.90 13.44
N GLY A 143 -12.83 -19.98 12.31
CA GLY A 143 -14.21 -20.40 12.23
C GLY A 143 -14.37 -21.91 12.25
N SER A 144 -15.49 -22.37 12.81
CA SER A 144 -15.94 -23.75 12.69
C SER A 144 -17.38 -23.75 12.19
N GLY A 145 -17.54 -23.84 10.87
CA GLY A 145 -18.83 -23.79 10.17
C GLY A 145 -19.24 -22.38 9.71
N LEU A 146 -18.90 -21.35 10.48
CA LEU A 146 -18.93 -19.95 10.03
C LEU A 146 -17.55 -19.56 9.51
N TYR A 147 -17.49 -18.57 8.61
CA TYR A 147 -16.24 -17.94 8.20
C TYR A 147 -15.92 -16.80 9.16
N ILE A 148 -14.84 -16.92 9.92
CA ILE A 148 -14.46 -15.95 10.95
C ILE A 148 -12.98 -15.62 10.83
N LEU A 149 -12.68 -14.36 10.53
CA LEU A 149 -11.31 -13.84 10.52
C LEU A 149 -11.03 -13.07 11.81
N ARG A 150 -9.92 -13.43 12.45
CA ARG A 150 -9.34 -12.70 13.58
C ARG A 150 -8.14 -11.90 13.12
N TYR A 151 -8.17 -10.60 13.37
CA TYR A 151 -7.06 -9.67 13.12
C TYR A 151 -6.48 -9.23 14.46
N GLY A 152 -5.23 -9.60 14.74
CA GLY A 152 -4.53 -9.05 15.91
C GLY A 152 -4.23 -7.57 15.68
N ILE A 153 -4.48 -6.73 16.69
CA ILE A 153 -4.20 -5.29 16.64
C ILE A 153 -3.04 -4.97 17.58
N ASP A 154 -3.24 -5.17 18.88
CA ASP A 154 -2.23 -4.96 19.92
C ASP A 154 -2.50 -5.90 21.12
N GLU A 155 -1.88 -5.61 22.26
CA GLU A 155 -2.05 -6.37 23.50
C GLU A 155 -3.43 -6.24 24.14
N ASN A 156 -4.19 -5.20 23.79
CA ASN A 156 -5.48 -4.86 24.37
C ASN A 156 -6.65 -5.22 23.46
N TYR A 157 -6.43 -5.24 22.14
CA TYR A 157 -7.51 -5.38 21.16
C TYR A 157 -7.21 -6.35 20.02
N TYR A 158 -8.30 -6.90 19.48
CA TYR A 158 -8.33 -7.59 18.19
C TYR A 158 -9.65 -7.33 17.48
N LEU A 159 -9.66 -7.47 16.15
CA LEU A 159 -10.89 -7.40 15.34
C LEU A 159 -11.38 -8.80 14.99
N LEU A 160 -12.69 -9.03 15.09
CA LEU A 160 -13.37 -10.21 14.56
C LEU A 160 -14.32 -9.81 13.44
N ILE A 161 -14.16 -10.44 12.28
CA ILE A 161 -15.08 -10.30 11.16
C ILE A 161 -15.67 -11.67 10.89
N GLY A 162 -16.99 -11.79 11.00
CA GLY A 162 -17.67 -13.08 10.90
C GLY A 162 -18.91 -13.06 10.02
N GLY A 163 -19.18 -14.18 9.37
CA GLY A 163 -20.40 -14.39 8.57
C GLY A 163 -20.51 -15.80 8.01
N ASN A 164 -21.54 -16.07 7.22
CA ASN A 164 -21.76 -17.39 6.64
C ASN A 164 -20.71 -17.74 5.56
N ASN A 165 -20.28 -16.75 4.76
CA ASN A 165 -19.25 -16.93 3.73
C ASN A 165 -18.68 -15.55 3.31
N PRO A 166 -17.47 -15.51 2.72
CA PRO A 166 -16.84 -14.26 2.29
C PRO A 166 -17.43 -13.62 1.03
N ARG A 167 -18.39 -14.26 0.34
CA ARG A 167 -19.03 -13.69 -0.86
C ARG A 167 -20.14 -12.70 -0.52
N GLY A 168 -20.72 -12.82 0.68
CA GLY A 168 -21.72 -11.90 1.21
C GLY A 168 -21.13 -10.80 2.10
N LYS A 169 -21.98 -9.95 2.67
CA LYS A 169 -21.55 -8.99 3.70
C LYS A 169 -21.17 -9.71 5.00
N PRO A 170 -20.19 -9.19 5.78
CA PRO A 170 -19.99 -9.62 7.15
C PRO A 170 -21.28 -9.49 7.96
N ALA A 171 -21.58 -10.50 8.77
CA ALA A 171 -22.67 -10.43 9.75
C ALA A 171 -22.30 -9.45 10.87
N TYR A 172 -21.04 -9.44 11.29
CA TYR A 172 -20.48 -8.52 12.28
C TYR A 172 -19.05 -8.11 11.96
N ILE A 173 -18.65 -6.94 12.44
CA ILE A 173 -17.26 -6.45 12.43
C ILE A 173 -16.97 -5.88 13.82
N ARG A 174 -16.40 -6.71 14.69
CA ARG A 174 -16.30 -6.42 16.13
C ARG A 174 -14.89 -6.05 16.54
N LEU A 175 -14.73 -4.91 17.20
CA LEU A 175 -13.54 -4.61 17.99
C LEU A 175 -13.74 -5.19 19.38
N VAL A 176 -12.84 -6.08 19.80
CA VAL A 176 -12.98 -6.88 21.03
C VAL A 176 -11.77 -6.67 21.93
N LYS A 177 -11.99 -6.56 23.24
CA LYS A 177 -10.90 -6.52 24.23
C LYS A 177 -10.30 -7.90 24.43
N VAL A 178 -8.97 -7.97 24.54
CA VAL A 178 -8.22 -9.22 24.74
C VAL A 178 -8.51 -9.84 26.11
N ASP A 179 -8.68 -9.02 27.15
CA ASP A 179 -8.90 -9.45 28.53
C ASP A 179 -10.36 -9.87 28.82
N ASN A 180 -11.31 -9.45 27.98
CA ASN A 180 -12.72 -9.79 28.11
C ASN A 180 -13.40 -9.86 26.74
N SER A 181 -13.62 -11.08 26.24
CA SER A 181 -14.25 -11.33 24.94
C SER A 181 -15.70 -10.86 24.83
N GLU A 182 -16.39 -10.64 25.94
CA GLU A 182 -17.76 -10.07 25.96
C GLU A 182 -17.75 -8.54 25.88
N SER A 183 -16.58 -7.90 26.05
CA SER A 183 -16.42 -6.47 25.85
C SER A 183 -16.06 -6.20 24.40
N TYR A 184 -17.09 -5.91 23.60
CA TYR A 184 -16.95 -5.58 22.19
C TYR A 184 -17.97 -4.56 21.72
N ILE A 185 -17.67 -3.93 20.58
CA ILE A 185 -18.59 -3.12 19.80
C ILE A 185 -18.58 -3.56 18.34
N ASP A 186 -19.67 -3.32 17.59
CA ASP A 186 -19.63 -3.42 16.13
C ASP A 186 -19.18 -2.07 15.57
N ILE A 187 -18.03 -2.03 14.89
CA ILE A 187 -17.41 -0.79 14.44
C ILE A 187 -18.22 -0.07 13.35
N ARG A 188 -19.25 -0.73 12.80
CA ARG A 188 -20.15 -0.14 11.80
C ARG A 188 -21.28 0.68 12.42
N GLU A 189 -21.52 0.52 13.72
CA GLU A 189 -22.70 1.01 14.43
C GLU A 189 -22.35 1.88 15.64
N ASN A 190 -21.17 1.67 16.23
CA ASN A 190 -20.77 2.29 17.50
C ASN A 190 -19.55 3.21 17.33
N ASN A 191 -19.38 4.13 18.29
CA ASN A 191 -18.23 5.02 18.37
C ASN A 191 -17.01 4.23 18.85
N VAL A 192 -16.02 4.07 17.96
CA VAL A 192 -14.81 3.29 18.23
C VAL A 192 -13.89 4.00 19.20
N GLU A 193 -13.73 5.31 19.04
CA GLU A 193 -12.88 6.14 19.89
C GLU A 193 -13.38 6.15 21.34
N GLU A 194 -14.69 6.28 21.55
CA GLU A 194 -15.30 6.23 22.88
C GLU A 194 -15.07 4.86 23.54
N PHE A 195 -15.21 3.77 22.79
CA PHE A 195 -14.96 2.43 23.31
C PHE A 195 -13.49 2.25 23.73
N ILE A 196 -12.55 2.76 22.94
CA ILE A 196 -11.11 2.70 23.26
C ILE A 196 -10.77 3.56 24.48
N GLN A 197 -11.39 4.74 24.63
CA GLN A 197 -11.17 5.68 25.74
C GLN A 197 -11.85 5.26 27.05
N SER A 198 -12.82 4.34 27.01
CA SER A 198 -13.53 3.83 28.19
C SER A 198 -12.69 2.88 29.06
N ASN A 199 -11.39 2.76 28.77
CA ASN A 199 -10.41 1.95 29.49
C ASN A 199 -9.60 2.76 30.52
#